data_AF-A0A1E1VZS1-F1
#
_entry.id   AF-A0A1E1VZS1-F1
#
_cell.length_a   1.000
_cell.length_b   1.000
_cell.length_c   1.000
_cell.angle_alpha   90.00
_cell.angle_beta   90.00
_cell.angle_gamma   90.00
#
_symmetry.space_group_name_H-M   'P 1'
#
loop_
_entity.id
_entity.type
_entity.pdbx_description
1 polymer ?
#
loop_
_entity_poly.entity_id
_entity_poly.type
_entity_poly.pdbx_seq_one_letter_code
_entity_poly.pdbx_strand_id
1 'polypeptide(L)'
;GGLGQDSLLRMARAYAVYDIEVGYCQGLSFLAATLLLHMPEEQAFCLLVRLMYDYKLRELYKDGFEALYMRLHQLDRLMEEQLADLRAHFQMLGIEPHMFASQWFLTVFTARFPLPLVYHILDVFLLQGVDTLFQVAMALLSRSKKDLLLLDFEGVHKYFRVTLPKKCRAEEASRQIVKLACSIKVRRLQKYQAEYEKLIKEAAEKEIINVELEKLKQINTQLQQDKQLLETQLDETRTSLDEAKKNATHFEAVTNDYREICARLDKQLHQIQDTVKDCAACTLKLSQKDNKEESEQKEGEEKIEGASDTEARLRQRVRDLELELAQVKLAHVQAQCSNQELSHQLNTALNEMQTAMNQKQADTPWLVRTLGSIMEAAQNRPSFQTYLPNMNQEPQSPSLQKQHSQSPQSLDRRVSDPYSPDVVRRKKDLNTKRHSMLVESNLTKEAKDLNRRSHDVTNAAIVKNLSMG
;
A
#
# COMPACT_ATOMS: atom_id res chain seq x y z
N GLY A 1 18.29 -14.41 43.52
CA GLY A 1 17.93 -15.81 43.28
C GLY A 1 18.89 -16.68 44.06
N GLY A 2 19.30 -17.82 43.53
CA GLY A 2 20.61 -18.38 43.90
C GLY A 2 21.73 -17.58 43.22
N LEU A 3 22.95 -17.58 43.77
CA LEU A 3 24.09 -16.76 43.26
C LEU A 3 24.28 -16.89 41.73
N GLY A 4 24.22 -18.11 41.18
CA GLY A 4 24.36 -18.36 39.75
C GLY A 4 23.21 -17.79 38.88
N GLN A 5 21.99 -17.67 39.41
CA GLN A 5 20.90 -16.99 38.70
C GLN A 5 21.14 -15.49 38.62
N ASP A 6 21.71 -14.90 39.67
CA ASP A 6 21.99 -13.47 39.73
C ASP A 6 23.18 -13.11 38.83
N SER A 7 24.21 -13.96 38.75
CA SER A 7 25.27 -13.88 37.73
C SER A 7 24.76 -13.99 36.31
N LEU A 8 23.89 -14.97 36.02
CA LEU A 8 23.27 -15.13 34.69
C LEU A 8 22.45 -13.90 34.31
N LEU A 9 21.70 -13.33 35.26
CA LEU A 9 20.90 -12.12 35.04
C LEU A 9 21.78 -10.89 34.78
N ARG A 10 22.90 -10.72 35.50
CA ARG A 10 23.88 -9.66 35.24
C ARG A 10 24.50 -9.81 33.86
N MET A 11 24.98 -11.00 33.51
CA MET A 11 25.60 -11.26 32.22
C MET A 11 24.64 -11.06 31.04
N ALA A 12 23.39 -11.50 31.16
CA ALA A 12 22.34 -11.27 30.17
C ALA A 12 22.00 -9.77 30.00
N ARG A 13 21.96 -9.01 31.10
CA ARG A 13 21.74 -7.56 31.06
C ARG A 13 22.93 -6.82 30.45
N ALA A 14 24.16 -7.20 30.81
CA ALA A 14 25.38 -6.63 30.24
C ALA A 14 25.42 -6.86 28.72
N TYR A 15 25.11 -8.07 28.24
CA TYR A 15 25.04 -8.35 26.80
C TYR A 15 23.98 -7.49 26.09
N ALA A 16 22.78 -7.36 26.68
CA ALA A 16 21.69 -6.57 26.11
C ALA A 16 21.97 -5.07 25.98
N VAL A 17 22.93 -4.54 26.75
CA VAL A 17 23.41 -3.17 26.66
C VAL A 17 24.62 -3.06 25.72
N TYR A 18 25.45 -4.11 25.64
CA TYR A 18 26.62 -4.18 24.77
C TYR A 18 26.23 -4.28 23.28
N ASP A 19 25.32 -5.21 22.94
CA ASP A 19 24.81 -5.39 21.60
C ASP A 19 23.38 -4.83 21.50
N ILE A 20 23.26 -3.54 21.14
CA ILE A 20 21.98 -2.84 21.06
C ILE A 20 21.12 -3.23 19.84
N GLU A 21 21.72 -3.88 18.82
CA GLU A 21 21.02 -4.33 17.61
C GLU A 21 20.25 -5.62 17.90
N VAL A 22 20.92 -6.59 18.55
CA VAL A 22 20.34 -7.89 18.91
C VAL A 22 19.64 -7.85 20.27
N GLY A 23 20.20 -7.12 21.24
CA GLY A 23 19.71 -7.07 22.61
C GLY A 23 19.80 -8.43 23.32
N TYR A 24 18.81 -8.72 24.18
CA TYR A 24 18.66 -10.05 24.78
C TYR A 24 17.68 -10.91 23.99
N CYS A 25 18.19 -11.97 23.38
CA CYS A 25 17.36 -12.94 22.66
C CYS A 25 17.04 -14.19 23.50
N GLN A 26 15.84 -14.72 23.31
CA GLN A 26 15.42 -15.98 23.91
C GLN A 26 16.30 -17.13 23.39
N GLY A 27 16.96 -17.84 24.30
CA GLY A 27 17.92 -18.90 23.99
C GLY A 27 19.35 -18.59 24.42
N LEU A 28 19.74 -17.31 24.41
CA LEU A 28 21.09 -16.86 24.77
C LEU A 28 21.45 -17.20 26.23
N SER A 29 20.45 -17.23 27.12
CA SER A 29 20.62 -17.62 28.52
C SER A 29 21.14 -19.04 28.74
N PHE A 30 20.86 -19.99 27.84
CA PHE A 30 21.36 -21.36 27.97
C PHE A 30 22.85 -21.45 27.64
N LEU A 31 23.29 -20.75 26.59
CA LEU A 31 24.70 -20.61 26.26
C LEU A 31 25.45 -19.86 27.38
N ALA A 32 24.92 -18.71 27.80
CA ALA A 32 25.44 -17.92 28.92
C ALA A 32 25.57 -18.74 30.22
N ALA A 33 24.55 -19.51 30.60
CA ALA A 33 24.61 -20.39 31.78
C ALA A 33 25.66 -21.50 31.60
N THR A 34 25.79 -22.06 30.40
CA THR A 34 26.79 -23.10 30.12
C THR A 34 28.22 -22.59 30.27
N LEU A 35 28.51 -21.35 29.85
CA LEU A 35 29.81 -20.72 30.09
C LEU A 35 30.08 -20.48 31.59
N LEU A 36 29.08 -19.95 32.32
CA LEU A 36 29.17 -19.70 33.76
C LEU A 36 29.40 -20.96 34.62
N LEU A 37 29.14 -22.16 34.10
CA LEU A 37 29.48 -23.43 34.78
C LEU A 37 30.98 -23.76 34.74
N HIS A 38 31.78 -23.10 33.89
CA HIS A 38 33.18 -23.44 33.65
C HIS A 38 34.17 -22.29 33.94
N MET A 39 33.69 -21.05 34.03
CA MET A 39 34.54 -19.88 34.24
C MET A 39 33.83 -18.75 35.01
N PRO A 40 34.59 -17.86 35.69
CA PRO A 40 34.04 -16.67 36.35
C PRO A 40 33.20 -15.78 35.43
N GLU A 41 32.29 -15.01 36.03
CA GLU A 41 31.29 -14.18 35.33
C GLU A 41 31.87 -13.25 34.26
N GLU A 42 32.99 -12.57 34.56
CA GLU A 42 33.67 -11.68 33.62
C GLU A 42 34.26 -12.43 32.43
N GLN A 43 34.85 -13.60 32.65
CA GLN A 43 35.42 -14.44 31.60
C GLN A 43 34.33 -15.05 30.72
N ALA A 44 33.22 -15.48 31.34
CA ALA A 44 32.05 -15.99 30.63
C ALA A 44 31.41 -14.89 29.76
N PHE A 45 31.37 -13.65 30.24
CA PHE A 45 30.90 -12.51 29.45
C PHE A 45 31.83 -12.21 28.27
N CYS A 46 33.15 -12.14 28.50
CA CYS A 46 34.12 -11.95 27.42
C CYS A 46 34.02 -13.03 26.34
N LEU A 47 33.90 -14.31 26.73
CA LEU A 47 33.73 -15.40 25.78
C LEU A 47 32.37 -15.34 25.08
N LEU A 48 31.28 -14.97 25.76
CA LEU A 48 29.97 -14.76 25.13
C LEU A 48 30.03 -13.68 24.04
N VAL A 49 30.69 -12.55 24.30
CA VAL A 49 30.89 -11.49 23.30
C VAL A 49 31.70 -12.02 22.11
N ARG A 50 32.78 -12.78 22.35
CA ARG A 50 33.58 -13.42 21.30
C ARG A 50 32.76 -14.40 20.45
N LEU A 51 31.93 -15.23 21.07
CA LEU A 51 31.03 -16.14 20.35
C LEU A 51 29.99 -15.40 19.49
N MET A 52 29.49 -14.27 19.99
CA MET A 52 28.49 -13.50 19.27
C MET A 52 29.07 -12.74 18.07
N TYR A 53 30.23 -12.07 18.24
CA TYR A 53 30.87 -11.26 17.20
C TYR A 53 31.84 -12.05 16.32
N ASP A 54 32.87 -12.69 16.89
CA ASP A 54 33.94 -13.33 16.10
C ASP A 54 33.46 -14.63 15.44
N TYR A 55 32.68 -15.44 16.16
CA TYR A 55 32.03 -16.65 15.61
C TYR A 55 30.70 -16.33 14.89
N LYS A 56 30.30 -15.06 14.84
CA LYS A 56 29.13 -14.53 14.14
C LYS A 56 27.80 -15.17 14.55
N LEU A 57 27.68 -15.71 15.77
CA LEU A 57 26.39 -16.24 16.25
C LEU A 57 25.30 -15.17 16.30
N ARG A 58 25.67 -13.90 16.55
CA ARG A 58 24.72 -12.76 16.60
C ARG A 58 23.93 -12.59 15.30
N GLU A 59 24.50 -12.96 14.16
CA GLU A 59 23.83 -12.82 12.87
C GLU A 59 22.58 -13.73 12.79
N LEU A 60 22.57 -14.86 13.50
CA LEU A 60 21.41 -15.76 13.61
C LEU A 60 20.24 -15.15 14.40
N TYR A 61 20.49 -14.07 15.14
CA TYR A 61 19.54 -13.42 16.05
C TYR A 61 19.03 -12.05 15.57
N LYS A 62 19.55 -11.55 14.44
CA LYS A 62 19.10 -10.29 13.84
C LYS A 62 17.64 -10.34 13.39
N ASP A 63 17.04 -9.16 13.27
CA ASP A 63 15.66 -8.98 12.80
C ASP A 63 15.38 -9.80 11.53
N GLY A 64 14.22 -10.46 11.49
CA GLY A 64 13.82 -11.35 10.40
C GLY A 64 14.45 -12.75 10.41
N PHE A 65 15.45 -13.02 11.26
CA PHE A 65 16.13 -14.32 11.36
C PHE A 65 16.72 -14.83 10.02
N GLU A 66 17.05 -13.94 9.08
CA GLU A 66 17.42 -14.32 7.71
C GLU A 66 18.64 -15.26 7.68
N ALA A 67 19.67 -14.98 8.46
CA ALA A 67 20.85 -15.84 8.54
C ALA A 67 20.52 -17.22 9.15
N LEU A 68 19.57 -17.31 10.10
CA LEU A 68 19.09 -18.58 10.64
C LEU A 68 18.36 -19.38 9.56
N TYR A 69 17.42 -18.78 8.82
CA TYR A 69 16.74 -19.46 7.72
C TYR A 69 17.70 -19.89 6.61
N MET A 70 18.73 -19.10 6.31
CA MET A 70 19.83 -19.51 5.43
C MET A 70 20.59 -20.73 5.98
N ARG A 71 20.91 -20.78 7.28
CA ARG A 71 21.52 -21.99 7.90
C ARG A 71 20.58 -23.20 7.86
N LEU A 72 19.29 -22.99 8.04
CA LEU A 72 18.30 -24.06 7.97
C LEU A 72 18.15 -24.61 6.53
N HIS A 73 18.21 -23.74 5.52
CA HIS A 73 18.30 -24.14 4.11
C HIS A 73 19.61 -24.89 3.80
N GLN A 74 20.76 -24.43 4.32
CA GLN A 74 22.03 -25.17 4.21
C GLN A 74 21.92 -26.59 4.80
N LEU A 75 21.28 -26.75 5.96
CA LEU A 75 21.03 -28.07 6.55
C LEU A 75 20.11 -28.91 5.65
N ASP A 76 19.09 -28.30 5.06
CA ASP A 76 18.16 -28.95 4.14
C ASP A 76 18.85 -29.57 2.91
N ARG A 77 19.73 -28.80 2.26
CA ARG A 77 20.53 -29.25 1.11
C ARG A 77 21.54 -30.34 1.51
N LEU A 78 22.12 -30.27 2.71
CA LEU A 78 22.97 -31.34 3.25
C LEU A 78 22.19 -32.63 3.54
N MET A 79 20.95 -32.52 4.03
CA MET A 79 20.05 -33.67 4.20
C MET A 79 19.70 -34.29 2.84
N GLU A 80 19.44 -33.47 1.82
CA GLU A 80 19.19 -33.94 0.45
C GLU A 80 20.40 -34.70 -0.13
N GLU A 81 21.63 -34.19 0.05
CA GLU A 81 22.84 -34.87 -0.46
C GLU A 81 23.24 -36.14 0.30
N GLN A 82 23.07 -36.18 1.63
CA GLN A 82 23.68 -37.22 2.48
C GLN A 82 22.65 -38.14 3.18
N LEU A 83 21.39 -37.72 3.25
CA LEU A 83 20.29 -38.41 3.94
C LEU A 83 18.99 -38.36 3.08
N ALA A 84 19.14 -38.52 1.75
CA ALA A 84 18.10 -38.26 0.75
C ALA A 84 16.74 -38.92 1.02
N ASP A 85 16.74 -40.16 1.53
CA ASP A 85 15.54 -40.91 1.93
C ASP A 85 14.84 -40.30 3.15
N LEU A 86 15.60 -39.87 4.17
CA LEU A 86 15.06 -39.12 5.31
C LEU A 86 14.54 -37.74 4.87
N ARG A 87 15.22 -37.09 3.92
CA ARG A 87 14.75 -35.80 3.38
C ARG A 87 13.45 -35.96 2.60
N ALA A 88 13.34 -36.97 1.74
CA ALA A 88 12.12 -37.28 1.00
C ALA A 88 10.94 -37.62 1.94
N HIS A 89 11.18 -38.40 3.00
CA HIS A 89 10.19 -38.67 4.04
C HIS A 89 9.71 -37.38 4.73
N PHE A 90 10.63 -36.50 5.10
CA PHE A 90 10.28 -35.21 5.71
C PHE A 90 9.53 -34.29 4.74
N GLN A 91 9.88 -34.26 3.45
CA GLN A 91 9.12 -33.53 2.43
C GLN A 91 7.69 -34.06 2.28
N MET A 92 7.52 -35.39 2.25
CA MET A 92 6.19 -36.03 2.17
C MET A 92 5.31 -35.69 3.37
N LEU A 93 5.89 -35.60 4.57
CA LEU A 93 5.20 -35.21 5.80
C LEU A 93 5.04 -33.69 5.99
N GLY A 94 5.60 -32.84 5.11
CA GLY A 94 5.60 -31.39 5.28
C GLY A 94 6.46 -30.90 6.46
N ILE A 95 7.50 -31.65 6.83
CA ILE A 95 8.43 -31.31 7.92
C ILE A 95 9.59 -30.49 7.37
N GLU A 96 9.73 -29.28 7.91
CA GLU A 96 10.81 -28.36 7.56
C GLU A 96 11.87 -28.26 8.67
N PRO A 97 13.14 -27.97 8.32
CA PRO A 97 14.22 -27.82 9.30
C PRO A 97 13.93 -26.80 10.40
N HIS A 98 13.18 -25.73 10.10
CA HIS A 98 12.85 -24.69 11.07
C HIS A 98 12.05 -25.23 12.27
N MET A 99 11.27 -26.30 12.07
CA MET A 99 10.39 -26.89 13.08
C MET A 99 11.16 -27.63 14.18
N PHE A 100 12.37 -28.15 13.88
CA PHE A 100 13.16 -28.95 14.83
C PHE A 100 14.56 -28.41 15.11
N ALA A 101 15.24 -27.78 14.12
CA ALA A 101 16.64 -27.40 14.22
C ALA A 101 16.89 -25.94 14.63
N SER A 102 15.88 -25.06 14.64
CA SER A 102 16.06 -23.63 14.99
C SER A 102 16.76 -23.43 16.35
N GLN A 103 16.35 -24.19 17.38
CA GLN A 103 17.00 -24.13 18.70
C GLN A 103 18.42 -24.72 18.71
N TRP A 104 18.75 -25.63 17.79
CA TRP A 104 20.07 -26.25 17.71
C TRP A 104 21.12 -25.21 17.30
N PHE A 105 20.83 -24.43 16.25
CA PHE A 105 21.69 -23.35 15.78
C PHE A 105 21.73 -22.17 16.74
N LEU A 106 20.57 -21.63 17.14
CA LEU A 106 20.51 -20.46 18.02
C LEU A 106 21.24 -20.71 19.35
N THR A 107 20.95 -21.84 20.00
CA THR A 107 21.46 -22.11 21.36
C THR A 107 22.75 -22.92 21.38
N VAL A 108 23.36 -23.25 20.23
CA VAL A 108 24.50 -24.18 20.14
C VAL A 108 24.19 -25.48 20.90
N PHE A 109 23.00 -26.02 20.66
CA PHE A 109 22.41 -27.21 21.32
C PHE A 109 22.17 -27.12 22.84
N THR A 110 22.62 -26.05 23.53
CA THR A 110 22.59 -25.91 25.01
C THR A 110 21.19 -25.98 25.63
N ALA A 111 20.12 -25.60 24.91
CA ALA A 111 18.79 -25.48 25.49
C ALA A 111 18.01 -26.80 25.63
N ARG A 112 18.43 -27.88 24.95
CA ARG A 112 17.67 -29.14 24.92
C ARG A 112 18.52 -30.39 25.12
N PHE A 113 19.83 -30.35 24.87
CA PHE A 113 20.69 -31.52 24.98
C PHE A 113 21.37 -31.63 26.35
N PRO A 114 21.76 -32.84 26.80
CA PRO A 114 22.45 -33.03 28.07
C PRO A 114 23.83 -32.35 28.09
N LEU A 115 24.18 -31.75 29.23
CA LEU A 115 25.41 -30.98 29.41
C LEU A 115 26.69 -31.71 28.91
N PRO A 116 26.93 -33.02 29.16
CA PRO A 116 28.11 -33.70 28.64
C PRO A 116 28.24 -33.71 27.11
N LEU A 117 27.13 -33.74 26.36
CA LEU A 117 27.16 -33.58 24.91
C LEU A 117 27.40 -32.12 24.53
N VAL A 118 26.73 -31.18 25.21
CA VAL A 118 26.87 -29.74 24.95
C VAL A 118 28.32 -29.28 25.13
N TYR A 119 29.03 -29.79 26.14
CA TYR A 119 30.43 -29.41 26.39
C TYR A 119 31.33 -29.84 25.22
N HIS A 120 31.24 -31.12 24.79
CA HIS A 120 31.99 -31.60 23.62
C HIS A 120 31.60 -30.90 22.31
N ILE A 121 30.36 -30.44 22.16
CA ILE A 121 29.95 -29.59 21.03
C ILE A 121 30.65 -28.23 21.11
N LEU A 122 30.69 -27.59 22.28
CA LEU A 122 31.35 -26.30 22.48
C LEU A 122 32.87 -26.39 22.31
N ASP A 123 33.52 -27.47 22.78
CA ASP A 123 34.95 -27.72 22.58
C ASP A 123 35.32 -27.71 21.09
N VAL A 124 34.57 -28.47 20.27
CA VAL A 124 34.81 -28.54 18.82
C VAL A 124 34.38 -27.25 18.12
N PHE A 125 33.29 -26.62 18.55
CA PHE A 125 32.81 -25.35 18.00
C PHE A 125 33.80 -24.20 18.23
N LEU A 126 34.46 -24.13 19.38
CA LEU A 126 35.53 -23.17 19.68
C LEU A 126 36.84 -23.46 18.91
N LEU A 127 36.99 -24.66 18.33
CA LEU A 127 38.15 -25.03 17.51
C LEU A 127 37.90 -24.87 16.01
N GLN A 128 36.69 -25.19 15.54
CA GLN A 128 36.35 -25.34 14.11
C GLN A 128 35.28 -24.35 13.62
N GLY A 129 34.60 -23.65 14.53
CA GLY A 129 33.56 -22.68 14.21
C GLY A 129 32.23 -23.29 13.74
N VAL A 130 31.47 -22.49 12.99
CA VAL A 130 30.04 -22.73 12.64
C VAL A 130 29.75 -24.03 11.90
N ASP A 131 30.73 -24.59 11.19
CA ASP A 131 30.58 -25.87 10.47
C ASP A 131 30.30 -27.04 11.43
N THR A 132 30.76 -26.93 12.69
CA THR A 132 30.46 -27.88 13.78
C THR A 132 28.95 -28.04 14.00
N LEU A 133 28.18 -26.96 13.86
CA LEU A 133 26.73 -27.00 14.09
C LEU A 133 26.03 -27.89 13.05
N PHE A 134 26.48 -27.82 11.80
CA PHE A 134 26.02 -28.67 10.70
C PHE A 134 26.45 -30.13 10.89
N GLN A 135 27.72 -30.35 11.25
CA GLN A 135 28.25 -31.68 11.52
C GLN A 135 27.47 -32.40 12.63
N VAL A 136 27.17 -31.70 13.73
CA VAL A 136 26.41 -32.25 14.86
C VAL A 136 24.95 -32.49 14.48
N ALA A 137 24.31 -31.56 13.78
CA ALA A 137 22.94 -31.75 13.28
C ALA A 137 22.83 -32.98 12.37
N MET A 138 23.75 -33.13 11.41
CA MET A 138 23.82 -34.29 10.50
C MET A 138 24.15 -35.59 11.24
N ALA A 139 25.00 -35.57 12.27
CA ALA A 139 25.29 -36.74 13.10
C ALA A 139 24.05 -37.22 13.90
N LEU A 140 23.30 -36.28 14.49
CA LEU A 140 22.07 -36.56 15.23
C LEU A 140 20.97 -37.13 14.32
N LEU A 141 20.80 -36.56 13.13
CA LEU A 141 19.87 -37.04 12.10
C LEU A 141 20.28 -38.42 11.58
N SER A 142 21.54 -38.61 11.19
CA SER A 142 22.08 -39.88 10.70
C SER A 142 21.92 -41.01 11.72
N ARG A 143 22.26 -40.77 13.00
CA ARG A 143 22.08 -41.74 14.10
C ARG A 143 20.60 -42.06 14.39
N SER A 144 19.68 -41.14 14.12
CA SER A 144 18.24 -41.29 14.36
C SER A 144 17.44 -41.73 13.13
N LYS A 145 18.08 -41.79 11.95
CA LYS A 145 17.44 -42.00 10.64
C LYS A 145 16.47 -43.17 10.62
N LYS A 146 16.89 -44.33 11.14
CA LYS A 146 16.06 -45.56 11.15
C LYS A 146 14.76 -45.39 11.95
N ASP A 147 14.81 -44.66 13.06
CA ASP A 147 13.61 -44.40 13.87
C ASP A 147 12.71 -43.36 13.20
N LEU A 148 13.31 -42.28 12.66
CA LEU A 148 12.59 -41.17 12.05
C LEU A 148 11.81 -41.57 10.78
N LEU A 149 12.32 -42.52 10.00
CA LEU A 149 11.65 -43.07 8.82
C LEU A 149 10.39 -43.89 9.14
N LEU A 150 10.19 -44.30 10.40
CA LEU A 150 9.02 -45.07 10.85
C LEU A 150 7.95 -44.19 11.52
N LEU A 151 8.19 -42.88 11.60
CA LEU A 151 7.34 -41.94 12.31
C LEU A 151 6.56 -41.03 11.35
N ASP A 152 5.36 -40.67 11.77
CA ASP A 152 4.51 -39.66 11.16
C ASP A 152 4.88 -38.23 11.62
N PHE A 153 4.11 -37.24 11.19
CA PHE A 153 4.35 -35.84 11.50
C PHE A 153 4.44 -35.56 13.01
N GLU A 154 3.50 -36.06 13.83
CA GLU A 154 3.54 -35.85 15.28
C GLU A 154 4.68 -36.66 15.93
N GLY A 155 4.88 -37.90 15.49
CA GLY A 155 5.93 -38.79 15.96
C GLY A 155 7.32 -38.19 15.80
N VAL A 156 7.64 -37.59 14.65
CA VAL A 156 8.92 -36.91 14.40
C VAL A 156 9.12 -35.72 15.35
N HIS A 157 8.10 -34.85 15.52
CA HIS A 157 8.18 -33.72 16.45
C HIS A 157 8.38 -34.17 17.91
N LYS A 158 7.66 -35.21 18.33
CA LYS A 158 7.79 -35.84 19.65
C LYS A 158 9.18 -36.48 19.83
N TYR A 159 9.72 -37.11 18.79
CA TYR A 159 11.05 -37.71 18.80
C TYR A 159 12.13 -36.64 19.02
N PHE A 160 12.13 -35.55 18.24
CA PHE A 160 13.09 -34.46 18.43
C PHE A 160 12.96 -33.75 19.78
N ARG A 161 11.72 -33.56 20.28
CA ARG A 161 11.47 -32.89 21.57
C ARG A 161 11.86 -33.72 22.79
N VAL A 162 11.70 -35.05 22.75
CA VAL A 162 11.78 -35.92 23.94
C VAL A 162 12.76 -37.07 23.79
N THR A 163 12.70 -37.82 22.69
CA THR A 163 13.46 -39.07 22.53
C THR A 163 14.93 -38.81 22.22
N LEU A 164 15.20 -37.89 21.28
CA LEU A 164 16.57 -37.58 20.85
C LEU A 164 17.45 -37.05 22.01
N PRO A 165 17.04 -36.04 22.80
CA PRO A 165 17.81 -35.61 23.97
C PRO A 165 18.04 -36.71 25.01
N LYS A 166 17.07 -37.60 25.24
CA LYS A 166 17.21 -38.73 26.17
C LYS A 166 18.28 -39.73 25.69
N LYS A 167 18.30 -40.04 24.39
CA LYS A 167 19.34 -40.91 23.79
C LYS A 167 20.75 -40.32 23.87
N CYS A 168 20.88 -39.00 24.07
CA CYS A 168 22.16 -38.29 24.20
C CYS A 168 22.63 -38.12 25.66
N ARG A 169 22.01 -38.79 26.65
CA ARG A 169 22.39 -38.66 28.07
C ARG A 169 23.60 -39.50 28.48
N ALA A 170 23.81 -40.65 27.84
CA ALA A 170 24.94 -41.51 28.15
C ALA A 170 26.24 -40.88 27.63
N GLU A 171 27.25 -40.78 28.49
CA GLU A 171 28.52 -40.09 28.19
C GLU A 171 29.22 -40.68 26.95
N GLU A 172 29.20 -42.01 26.82
CA GLU A 172 29.71 -42.71 25.65
C GLU A 172 28.91 -42.42 24.37
N ALA A 173 27.58 -42.26 24.47
CA ALA A 173 26.76 -41.84 23.34
C ALA A 173 27.10 -40.40 22.90
N SER A 174 27.38 -39.51 23.85
CA SER A 174 27.84 -38.14 23.57
C SER A 174 29.16 -38.12 22.81
N ARG A 175 30.17 -38.87 23.31
CA ARG A 175 31.46 -39.03 22.63
C ARG A 175 31.33 -39.59 21.21
N GLN A 176 30.49 -40.62 21.03
CA GLN A 176 30.22 -41.20 19.72
C GLN A 176 29.54 -40.22 18.76
N ILE A 177 28.60 -39.40 19.24
CA ILE A 177 27.93 -38.38 18.41
C ILE A 177 28.93 -37.33 17.93
N VAL A 178 29.80 -36.82 18.80
CA VAL A 178 30.79 -35.80 18.41
C VAL A 178 31.90 -36.39 17.53
N LYS A 179 32.33 -37.63 17.80
CA LYS A 179 33.25 -38.37 16.90
C LYS A 179 32.64 -38.58 15.50
N LEU A 180 31.36 -38.92 15.42
CA LEU A 180 30.64 -39.02 14.16
C LEU A 180 30.53 -37.65 13.47
N ALA A 181 30.17 -36.59 14.20
CA ALA A 181 30.08 -35.23 13.69
C ALA A 181 31.40 -34.79 13.02
N CYS A 182 32.54 -34.96 13.71
CA CYS A 182 33.87 -34.60 13.18
C CYS A 182 34.25 -35.41 11.92
N SER A 183 33.64 -36.58 11.69
CA SER A 183 33.85 -37.39 10.47
C SER A 183 32.96 -36.96 9.29
N ILE A 184 31.88 -36.22 9.54
CA ILE A 184 30.94 -35.76 8.51
C ILE A 184 31.55 -34.59 7.74
N LYS A 185 31.66 -34.76 6.42
CA LYS A 185 32.15 -33.74 5.51
C LYS A 185 31.01 -32.81 5.12
N VAL A 186 30.94 -31.67 5.80
CA VAL A 186 30.08 -30.56 5.40
C VAL A 186 30.78 -29.81 4.26
N ARG A 187 30.22 -29.91 3.05
CA ARG A 187 30.75 -29.28 1.83
C ARG A 187 29.70 -28.34 1.26
N ARG A 188 30.10 -27.48 0.31
CA ARG A 188 29.19 -26.66 -0.51
C ARG A 188 28.30 -25.66 0.25
N LEU A 189 28.52 -25.40 1.55
CA LEU A 189 27.76 -24.40 2.33
C LEU A 189 27.64 -23.04 1.61
N GLN A 190 28.75 -22.52 1.06
CA GLN A 190 28.77 -21.27 0.29
C GLN A 190 27.90 -21.33 -0.98
N LYS A 191 27.81 -22.50 -1.64
CA LYS A 191 26.93 -22.70 -2.79
C LYS A 191 25.45 -22.61 -2.37
N TYR A 192 25.06 -23.31 -1.30
CA TYR A 192 23.68 -23.27 -0.79
C TYR A 192 23.31 -21.91 -0.19
N GLN A 193 24.29 -21.17 0.32
CA GLN A 193 24.08 -19.78 0.73
C GLN A 193 23.75 -18.90 -0.50
N ALA A 194 24.55 -18.97 -1.57
CA ALA A 194 24.27 -18.23 -2.79
C ALA A 194 22.95 -18.65 -3.47
N GLU A 195 22.59 -19.94 -3.36
CA GLU A 195 21.29 -20.48 -3.80
C GLU A 195 20.13 -19.85 -3.00
N TYR A 196 20.24 -19.83 -1.66
CA TYR A 196 19.25 -19.18 -0.79
C TYR A 196 19.14 -17.67 -1.04
N GLU A 197 20.26 -16.95 -1.11
CA GLU A 197 20.29 -15.51 -1.41
C GLU A 197 19.65 -15.19 -2.77
N LYS A 198 19.83 -16.07 -3.77
CA LYS A 198 19.15 -15.96 -5.07
C LYS A 198 17.63 -16.20 -4.94
N LEU A 199 17.21 -17.24 -4.21
CA LEU A 199 15.79 -17.54 -3.99
C LEU A 199 15.05 -16.40 -3.29
N ILE A 200 15.67 -15.76 -2.29
CA ILE A 200 15.10 -14.60 -1.59
C ILE A 200 14.98 -13.39 -2.51
N LYS A 201 16.00 -13.09 -3.34
CA LYS A 201 15.95 -12.01 -4.33
C LYS A 201 14.83 -12.24 -5.36
N GLU A 202 14.77 -13.43 -5.94
CA GLU A 202 13.70 -13.77 -6.89
C GLU A 202 12.30 -13.72 -6.26
N ALA A 203 12.16 -14.07 -4.97
CA ALA A 203 10.89 -13.96 -4.26
C ALA A 203 10.48 -12.49 -4.05
N ALA A 204 11.41 -11.63 -3.63
CA ALA A 204 11.16 -10.20 -3.47
C ALA A 204 10.85 -9.50 -4.80
N GLU A 205 11.55 -9.83 -5.88
CA GLU A 205 11.25 -9.34 -7.23
C GLU A 205 9.85 -9.76 -7.68
N LYS A 206 9.47 -11.02 -7.47
CA LYS A 206 8.10 -11.50 -7.76
C LYS A 206 7.04 -10.79 -6.92
N GLU A 207 7.32 -10.48 -5.65
CA GLU A 207 6.40 -9.72 -4.80
C GLU A 207 6.20 -8.28 -5.31
N ILE A 208 7.28 -7.59 -5.69
CA ILE A 208 7.21 -6.24 -6.30
C ILE A 208 6.38 -6.27 -7.60
N ILE A 209 6.65 -7.25 -8.48
CA ILE A 209 5.91 -7.42 -9.74
C ILE A 209 4.42 -7.71 -9.46
N ASN A 210 4.10 -8.56 -8.49
CA ASN A 210 2.72 -8.88 -8.12
C ASN A 210 1.98 -7.66 -7.55
N VAL A 211 2.63 -6.86 -6.71
CA VAL A 211 2.06 -5.62 -6.16
C VAL A 211 1.77 -4.61 -7.29
N GLU A 212 2.68 -4.45 -8.24
CA GLU A 212 2.46 -3.55 -9.38
C GLU A 212 1.39 -4.07 -10.34
N LEU A 213 1.35 -5.39 -10.58
CA LEU A 213 0.31 -6.04 -11.38
C LEU A 213 -1.09 -5.83 -10.78
N GLU A 214 -1.25 -5.92 -9.45
CA GLU A 214 -2.53 -5.65 -8.80
C GLU A 214 -2.94 -4.17 -8.87
N LYS A 215 -2.01 -3.21 -8.75
CA LYS A 215 -2.32 -1.79 -9.01
C LYS A 215 -2.77 -1.57 -10.45
N LEU A 216 -2.06 -2.14 -11.43
CA LEU A 216 -2.40 -2.00 -12.84
C LEU A 216 -3.77 -2.64 -13.16
N LYS A 217 -4.13 -3.76 -12.53
CA LYS A 217 -5.49 -4.34 -12.62
C LYS A 217 -6.56 -3.42 -12.04
N GLN A 218 -6.30 -2.77 -10.90
CA GLN A 218 -7.23 -1.81 -10.29
C GLN A 218 -7.43 -0.59 -11.21
N ILE A 219 -6.35 -0.01 -11.73
CA ILE A 219 -6.40 1.13 -12.66
C ILE A 219 -7.15 0.73 -13.95
N ASN A 220 -6.88 -0.44 -14.52
CA ASN A 220 -7.56 -0.92 -15.72
C ASN A 220 -9.07 -1.12 -15.49
N THR A 221 -9.45 -1.70 -14.34
CA THR A 221 -10.86 -1.82 -13.93
C THR A 221 -11.53 -0.46 -13.81
N GLN A 222 -10.87 0.54 -13.21
CA GLN A 222 -11.41 1.90 -13.10
C GLN A 222 -11.58 2.54 -14.48
N LEU A 223 -10.56 2.48 -15.34
CA LEU A 223 -10.62 3.03 -16.69
C LEU A 223 -11.70 2.36 -17.56
N GLN A 224 -12.02 1.08 -17.32
CA GLN A 224 -13.13 0.40 -17.97
C GLN A 224 -14.49 0.94 -17.50
N GLN A 225 -14.65 1.24 -16.20
CA GLN A 225 -15.86 1.87 -15.65
C GLN A 225 -16.03 3.31 -16.17
N ASP A 226 -14.96 4.11 -16.12
CA ASP A 226 -14.94 5.48 -16.61
C ASP A 226 -15.29 5.53 -18.11
N LYS A 227 -14.75 4.58 -18.89
CA LYS A 227 -15.08 4.43 -20.32
C LYS A 227 -16.57 4.14 -20.52
N GLN A 228 -17.15 3.18 -19.81
CA GLN A 228 -18.57 2.84 -19.94
C GLN A 228 -19.48 4.02 -19.57
N LEU A 229 -19.12 4.78 -18.53
CA LEU A 229 -19.84 5.99 -18.13
C LEU A 229 -19.78 7.06 -19.22
N LEU A 230 -18.60 7.32 -19.79
CA LEU A 230 -18.43 8.28 -20.88
C LEU A 230 -19.16 7.85 -22.16
N GLU A 231 -19.14 6.56 -22.52
CA GLU A 231 -19.92 6.03 -23.64
C GLU A 231 -21.43 6.25 -23.43
N THR A 232 -21.93 6.03 -22.21
CA THR A 232 -23.33 6.28 -21.85
C THR A 232 -23.70 7.77 -21.98
N GLN A 233 -22.88 8.67 -21.42
CA GLN A 233 -23.09 10.13 -21.53
C GLN A 233 -23.03 10.64 -22.98
N LEU A 234 -22.20 10.02 -23.82
CA LEU A 234 -22.08 10.37 -25.24
C LEU A 234 -23.35 9.98 -26.01
N ASP A 235 -23.94 8.82 -25.71
CA ASP A 235 -25.20 8.42 -26.32
C ASP A 235 -26.41 9.21 -25.78
N GLU A 236 -26.44 9.57 -24.50
CA GLU A 236 -27.44 10.51 -23.94
C GLU A 236 -27.39 11.90 -24.60
N THR A 237 -26.18 12.45 -24.78
CA THR A 237 -26.02 13.76 -25.44
C THR A 237 -26.34 13.69 -26.94
N ARG A 238 -26.09 12.55 -27.60
CA ARG A 238 -26.56 12.30 -28.97
C ARG A 238 -28.08 12.25 -29.08
N THR A 239 -28.79 11.53 -28.21
CA THR A 239 -30.26 11.46 -28.29
C THR A 239 -30.90 12.81 -28.06
N SER A 240 -30.40 13.59 -27.10
CA SER A 240 -30.83 14.97 -26.85
C SER A 240 -30.58 15.89 -28.06
N LEU A 241 -29.43 15.75 -28.75
CA LEU A 241 -29.16 16.45 -30.01
C LEU A 241 -30.10 16.00 -31.15
N ASP A 242 -30.39 14.70 -31.23
CA ASP A 242 -31.46 14.06 -32.00
C ASP A 242 -32.81 14.79 -31.87
N GLU A 243 -33.25 15.00 -30.64
CA GLU A 243 -34.52 15.66 -30.31
C GLU A 243 -34.49 17.16 -30.59
N ALA A 244 -33.39 17.84 -30.22
CA ALA A 244 -33.20 19.26 -30.48
C ALA A 244 -33.24 19.59 -31.99
N LYS A 245 -32.63 18.75 -32.84
CA LYS A 245 -32.73 18.89 -34.31
C LYS A 245 -34.15 18.72 -34.82
N LYS A 246 -34.89 17.71 -34.36
CA LYS A 246 -36.30 17.50 -34.74
C LYS A 246 -37.15 18.72 -34.35
N ASN A 247 -36.98 19.21 -33.12
CA ASN A 247 -37.67 20.40 -32.63
C ASN A 247 -37.32 21.65 -33.45
N ALA A 248 -36.04 21.84 -33.81
CA ALA A 248 -35.62 22.94 -34.68
C ALA A 248 -36.31 22.87 -36.06
N THR A 249 -36.35 21.71 -36.72
CA THR A 249 -37.04 21.55 -38.00
C THR A 249 -38.56 21.78 -37.90
N HIS A 250 -39.16 21.42 -36.76
CA HIS A 250 -40.58 21.69 -36.49
C HIS A 250 -40.85 23.18 -36.31
N PHE A 251 -40.04 23.88 -35.50
CA PHE A 251 -40.16 25.33 -35.32
C PHE A 251 -39.88 26.11 -36.61
N GLU A 252 -38.98 25.64 -37.47
CA GLU A 252 -38.74 26.22 -38.79
C GLU A 252 -39.96 26.10 -39.71
N ALA A 253 -40.59 24.92 -39.76
CA ALA A 253 -41.84 24.71 -40.50
C ALA A 253 -42.95 25.63 -39.99
N VAL A 254 -43.19 25.67 -38.68
CA VAL A 254 -44.16 26.56 -38.03
C VAL A 254 -43.87 28.03 -38.36
N THR A 255 -42.60 28.44 -38.33
CA THR A 255 -42.20 29.83 -38.68
C THR A 255 -42.51 30.17 -40.13
N ASN A 256 -42.38 29.22 -41.06
CA ASN A 256 -42.75 29.42 -42.46
C ASN A 256 -44.27 29.51 -42.64
N ASP A 257 -45.07 28.68 -41.97
CA ASP A 257 -46.53 28.75 -41.98
C ASP A 257 -47.04 30.11 -41.46
N TYR A 258 -46.50 30.58 -40.32
CA TYR A 258 -46.81 31.91 -39.79
C TYR A 258 -46.45 33.03 -40.78
N ARG A 259 -45.30 32.92 -41.46
CA ARG A 259 -44.87 33.90 -42.47
C ARG A 259 -45.84 33.95 -43.67
N GLU A 260 -46.34 32.79 -44.12
CA GLU A 260 -47.34 32.72 -45.20
C GLU A 260 -48.70 33.29 -44.77
N ILE A 261 -49.13 33.01 -43.52
CA ILE A 261 -50.35 33.61 -42.94
C ILE A 261 -50.24 35.14 -42.90
N CYS A 262 -49.12 35.69 -42.43
CA CYS A 262 -48.86 37.14 -42.44
C CYS A 262 -48.92 37.71 -43.86
N ALA A 263 -48.23 37.11 -44.83
CA ALA A 263 -48.23 37.56 -46.22
C ALA A 263 -49.63 37.50 -46.88
N ARG A 264 -50.48 36.54 -46.48
CA ARG A 264 -51.89 36.48 -46.92
C ARG A 264 -52.73 37.59 -46.29
N LEU A 265 -52.54 37.85 -44.99
CA LEU A 265 -53.24 38.94 -44.28
C LEU A 265 -52.85 40.32 -44.83
N ASP A 266 -51.58 40.56 -45.13
CA ASP A 266 -51.13 41.80 -45.78
C ASP A 266 -51.78 42.01 -47.16
N LYS A 267 -51.90 40.94 -47.97
CA LYS A 267 -52.63 41.00 -49.25
C LYS A 267 -54.11 41.33 -49.07
N GLN A 268 -54.76 40.74 -48.06
CA GLN A 268 -56.16 41.03 -47.74
C GLN A 268 -56.34 42.46 -47.21
N LEU A 269 -55.42 42.94 -46.38
CA LEU A 269 -55.39 44.33 -45.90
C LEU A 269 -55.24 45.30 -47.07
N HIS A 270 -54.31 45.06 -48.01
CA HIS A 270 -54.17 45.89 -49.20
C HIS A 270 -55.44 45.88 -50.07
N GLN A 271 -56.06 44.72 -50.30
CA GLN A 271 -57.34 44.66 -51.04
C GLN A 271 -58.45 45.46 -50.34
N ILE A 272 -58.62 45.30 -49.02
CA ILE A 272 -59.59 46.08 -48.25
C ILE A 272 -59.25 47.58 -48.36
N GLN A 273 -57.98 47.96 -48.18
CA GLN A 273 -57.53 49.34 -48.24
C GLN A 273 -57.74 49.98 -49.62
N ASP A 274 -57.59 49.22 -50.71
CA ASP A 274 -57.90 49.68 -52.07
C ASP A 274 -59.42 49.79 -52.29
N THR A 275 -60.23 48.80 -51.87
CA THR A 275 -61.70 48.94 -51.93
C THR A 275 -62.22 50.09 -51.06
N VAL A 276 -61.54 50.44 -49.96
CA VAL A 276 -61.85 51.62 -49.13
C VAL A 276 -61.44 52.91 -49.82
N LYS A 277 -60.35 52.95 -50.61
CA LYS A 277 -60.03 54.11 -51.48
C LYS A 277 -61.09 54.29 -52.57
N ASP A 278 -61.51 53.20 -53.21
CA ASP A 278 -62.56 53.22 -54.23
C ASP A 278 -63.91 53.62 -53.63
N CYS A 279 -64.22 53.14 -52.42
CA CYS A 279 -65.41 53.55 -51.67
C CYS A 279 -65.33 55.03 -51.23
N ALA A 280 -64.17 55.53 -50.80
CA ALA A 280 -63.97 56.94 -50.48
C ALA A 280 -64.13 57.83 -51.73
N ALA A 281 -63.75 57.33 -52.91
CA ALA A 281 -64.03 57.98 -54.20
C ALA A 281 -65.53 57.95 -54.57
N CYS A 282 -66.32 56.99 -54.05
CA CYS A 282 -67.78 57.04 -54.07
C CYS A 282 -68.36 58.01 -53.04
N THR A 283 -67.80 58.11 -51.82
CA THR A 283 -68.22 59.09 -50.81
C THR A 283 -68.03 60.53 -51.31
N LEU A 284 -66.93 60.81 -52.01
CA LEU A 284 -66.66 62.09 -52.68
C LEU A 284 -67.63 62.41 -53.84
N LYS A 285 -68.29 61.40 -54.42
CA LYS A 285 -69.34 61.57 -55.44
C LYS A 285 -70.74 61.70 -54.82
N LEU A 286 -70.96 61.12 -53.65
CA LEU A 286 -72.21 61.25 -52.89
C LEU A 286 -72.27 62.56 -52.09
N SER A 287 -71.15 63.07 -51.56
CA SER A 287 -71.10 64.35 -50.84
C SER A 287 -71.28 65.60 -51.72
N GLN A 288 -71.55 65.43 -53.02
CA GLN A 288 -71.85 66.51 -53.97
C GLN A 288 -73.31 66.53 -54.42
N LYS A 289 -74.18 65.69 -53.84
CA LYS A 289 -75.64 65.82 -53.98
C LYS A 289 -76.33 65.72 -52.63
N ASP A 290 -77.25 66.66 -52.46
CA ASP A 290 -78.27 66.76 -51.42
C ASP A 290 -77.78 67.20 -50.02
N ASN A 291 -78.05 68.49 -49.76
CA ASN A 291 -77.96 69.19 -48.48
C ASN A 291 -79.25 70.04 -48.36
N LYS A 292 -79.81 70.18 -47.15
CA LYS A 292 -81.16 70.74 -46.79
C LYS A 292 -82.32 69.74 -46.94
N GLU A 293 -83.35 69.66 -46.09
CA GLU A 293 -83.75 70.27 -44.79
C GLU A 293 -84.93 69.41 -44.22
N GLU A 294 -85.38 69.37 -42.96
CA GLU A 294 -85.14 70.09 -41.68
C GLU A 294 -85.69 69.23 -40.48
N SER A 295 -85.35 69.55 -39.21
CA SER A 295 -86.04 69.24 -37.90
C SER A 295 -86.55 67.79 -37.55
N GLU A 296 -86.73 67.32 -36.29
CA GLU A 296 -86.65 67.93 -34.94
C GLU A 296 -86.54 66.84 -33.82
N GLN A 297 -85.87 67.17 -32.70
CA GLN A 297 -86.09 66.72 -31.30
C GLN A 297 -86.09 65.22 -30.83
N LYS A 298 -85.19 65.01 -29.84
CA LYS A 298 -85.37 64.36 -28.50
C LYS A 298 -84.90 62.91 -28.21
N GLU A 299 -84.06 62.88 -27.16
CA GLU A 299 -83.95 61.91 -26.04
C GLU A 299 -83.80 60.40 -26.34
N GLY A 300 -82.66 59.83 -25.93
CA GLY A 300 -82.43 58.39 -25.91
C GLY A 300 -80.96 58.03 -25.74
N GLU A 301 -80.51 57.80 -24.50
CA GLU A 301 -79.33 56.99 -24.25
C GLU A 301 -79.66 55.53 -24.62
N GLU A 302 -79.16 54.98 -25.73
CA GLU A 302 -78.79 53.56 -25.81
C GLU A 302 -77.92 53.21 -27.04
N LYS A 303 -76.80 52.52 -26.76
CA LYS A 303 -76.14 51.47 -27.58
C LYS A 303 -75.76 51.76 -29.04
N ILE A 304 -74.52 52.22 -29.22
CA ILE A 304 -73.70 51.86 -30.40
C ILE A 304 -73.00 50.52 -30.13
N GLU A 305 -73.69 49.41 -30.34
CA GLU A 305 -73.14 48.05 -30.13
C GLU A 305 -72.13 47.59 -31.22
N GLY A 306 -71.93 48.37 -32.29
CA GLY A 306 -71.03 48.01 -33.41
C GLY A 306 -69.59 48.52 -33.31
N ALA A 307 -69.39 49.83 -33.11
CA ALA A 307 -68.06 50.45 -33.09
C ALA A 307 -67.35 50.32 -31.73
N SER A 308 -68.12 50.35 -30.63
CA SER A 308 -67.60 50.14 -29.28
C SER A 308 -67.04 48.72 -29.14
N ASP A 309 -67.70 47.71 -29.70
CA ASP A 309 -67.26 46.31 -29.57
C ASP A 309 -66.01 46.00 -30.41
N THR A 310 -65.84 46.61 -31.59
CA THR A 310 -64.59 46.49 -32.36
C THR A 310 -63.42 47.22 -31.70
N GLU A 311 -63.63 48.42 -31.15
CA GLU A 311 -62.58 49.13 -30.42
C GLU A 311 -62.25 48.43 -29.09
N ALA A 312 -63.25 47.90 -28.37
CA ALA A 312 -63.06 47.10 -27.17
C ALA A 312 -62.29 45.81 -27.46
N ARG A 313 -62.58 45.10 -28.56
CA ARG A 313 -61.83 43.91 -28.99
C ARG A 313 -60.39 44.24 -29.39
N LEU A 314 -60.15 45.35 -30.09
CA LEU A 314 -58.78 45.78 -30.40
C LEU A 314 -58.01 46.18 -29.15
N ARG A 315 -58.62 46.95 -28.24
CA ARG A 315 -58.03 47.29 -26.93
C ARG A 315 -57.79 46.04 -26.06
N GLN A 316 -58.66 45.03 -26.13
CA GLN A 316 -58.45 43.75 -25.46
C GLN A 316 -57.27 42.99 -26.09
N ARG A 317 -57.22 42.90 -27.43
CA ARG A 317 -56.14 42.22 -28.14
C ARG A 317 -54.78 42.87 -27.91
N VAL A 318 -54.73 44.20 -27.77
CA VAL A 318 -53.52 44.93 -27.34
C VAL A 318 -53.13 44.53 -25.92
N ARG A 319 -54.07 44.50 -24.96
CA ARG A 319 -53.78 44.02 -23.59
C ARG A 319 -53.31 42.57 -23.54
N ASP A 320 -53.90 41.70 -24.35
CA ASP A 320 -53.50 40.29 -24.44
C ASP A 320 -52.06 40.16 -24.99
N LEU A 321 -51.72 40.92 -26.03
CA LEU A 321 -50.36 40.99 -26.59
C LEU A 321 -49.35 41.64 -25.63
N GLU A 322 -49.76 42.63 -24.84
CA GLU A 322 -48.94 43.22 -23.77
C GLU A 322 -48.65 42.20 -22.66
N LEU A 323 -49.64 41.35 -22.30
CA LEU A 323 -49.49 40.26 -21.35
C LEU A 323 -48.60 39.13 -21.90
N GLU A 324 -48.79 38.70 -23.15
CA GLU A 324 -47.91 37.74 -23.82
C GLU A 324 -46.47 38.27 -23.89
N LEU A 325 -46.27 39.54 -24.25
CA LEU A 325 -44.96 40.18 -24.27
C LEU A 325 -44.32 40.25 -22.87
N ALA A 326 -45.12 40.49 -21.82
CA ALA A 326 -44.64 40.47 -20.44
C ALA A 326 -44.23 39.05 -20.00
N GLN A 327 -45.00 38.02 -20.36
CA GLN A 327 -44.67 36.62 -20.09
C GLN A 327 -43.40 36.17 -20.82
N VAL A 328 -43.25 36.51 -22.11
CA VAL A 328 -42.04 36.20 -22.89
C VAL A 328 -40.81 36.91 -22.31
N LYS A 329 -40.94 38.18 -21.90
CA LYS A 329 -39.86 38.90 -21.20
C LYS A 329 -39.48 38.25 -19.87
N LEU A 330 -40.46 37.81 -19.08
CA LEU A 330 -40.21 37.09 -17.82
C LEU A 330 -39.48 35.77 -18.06
N ALA A 331 -39.95 34.97 -19.03
CA ALA A 331 -39.30 33.72 -19.43
C ALA A 331 -37.87 33.94 -19.94
N HIS A 332 -37.63 35.01 -20.70
CA HIS A 332 -36.28 35.37 -21.16
C HIS A 332 -35.34 35.74 -19.99
N VAL A 333 -35.82 36.52 -19.02
CA VAL A 333 -35.03 36.86 -17.81
C VAL A 333 -34.77 35.60 -16.97
N GLN A 334 -35.75 34.72 -16.80
CA GLN A 334 -35.57 33.44 -16.11
C GLN A 334 -34.52 32.55 -16.81
N ALA A 335 -34.55 32.48 -18.15
CA ALA A 335 -33.55 31.76 -18.93
C ALA A 335 -32.14 32.40 -18.87
N GLN A 336 -32.05 33.74 -18.79
CA GLN A 336 -30.77 34.44 -18.57
C GLN A 336 -30.22 34.16 -17.17
N CYS A 337 -31.03 34.24 -16.11
CA CYS A 337 -30.61 33.91 -14.74
C CYS A 337 -30.18 32.45 -14.63
N SER A 338 -30.91 31.52 -15.26
CA SER A 338 -30.52 30.11 -15.29
C SER A 338 -29.19 29.88 -16.02
N ASN A 339 -28.94 30.55 -17.15
CA ASN A 339 -27.64 30.49 -17.84
C ASN A 339 -26.50 31.10 -17.02
N GLN A 340 -26.75 32.17 -16.25
CA GLN A 340 -25.76 32.74 -15.35
C GLN A 340 -25.43 31.79 -14.19
N GLU A 341 -26.44 31.15 -13.61
CA GLU A 341 -26.27 30.14 -12.55
C GLU A 341 -25.46 28.93 -13.06
N LEU A 342 -25.84 28.37 -14.22
CA LEU A 342 -25.10 27.28 -14.89
C LEU A 342 -23.65 27.69 -15.22
N SER A 343 -23.43 28.94 -15.67
CA SER A 343 -22.08 29.47 -15.90
C SER A 343 -21.28 29.61 -14.61
N HIS A 344 -21.93 29.98 -13.49
CA HIS A 344 -21.27 30.05 -12.20
C HIS A 344 -20.91 28.64 -11.69
N GLN A 345 -21.82 27.67 -11.80
CA GLN A 345 -21.57 26.29 -11.41
C GLN A 345 -20.43 25.66 -12.23
N LEU A 346 -20.39 25.91 -13.54
CA LEU A 346 -19.29 25.47 -14.41
C LEU A 346 -17.95 26.09 -14.01
N ASN A 347 -17.91 27.39 -13.69
CA ASN A 347 -16.70 28.06 -13.22
C ASN A 347 -16.26 27.58 -11.83
N THR A 348 -17.19 27.28 -10.92
CA THR A 348 -16.89 26.68 -9.62
C THR A 348 -16.27 25.29 -9.81
N ALA A 349 -16.90 24.42 -10.61
CA ALA A 349 -16.40 23.08 -10.90
C ALA A 349 -15.03 23.10 -11.63
N LEU A 350 -14.80 24.05 -12.55
CA LEU A 350 -13.48 24.26 -13.17
C LEU A 350 -12.42 24.68 -12.15
N ASN A 351 -12.74 25.58 -11.22
CA ASN A 351 -11.82 26.00 -10.16
C ASN A 351 -11.55 24.87 -9.15
N GLU A 352 -12.54 24.05 -8.82
CA GLU A 352 -12.37 22.84 -8.01
C GLU A 352 -11.48 21.81 -8.72
N MET A 353 -11.68 21.58 -10.02
CA MET A 353 -10.83 20.67 -10.81
C MET A 353 -9.41 21.20 -10.95
N GLN A 354 -9.23 22.51 -11.18
CA GLN A 354 -7.91 23.15 -11.28
C GLN A 354 -7.19 23.16 -9.93
N THR A 355 -7.88 23.39 -8.81
CA THR A 355 -7.28 23.30 -7.47
C THR A 355 -6.94 21.85 -7.09
N ALA A 356 -7.77 20.87 -7.45
CA ALA A 356 -7.45 19.45 -7.29
C ALA A 356 -6.25 18.99 -8.17
N MET A 357 -6.12 19.51 -9.40
CA MET A 357 -4.91 19.31 -10.22
C MET A 357 -3.68 19.95 -9.56
N ASN A 358 -3.79 21.21 -9.12
CA ASN A 358 -2.68 21.91 -8.45
C ASN A 358 -2.29 21.21 -7.12
N GLN A 359 -3.24 20.63 -6.38
CA GLN A 359 -2.96 19.80 -5.19
C GLN A 359 -2.22 18.52 -5.58
N LYS A 360 -2.68 17.77 -6.59
CA LYS A 360 -1.96 16.59 -7.10
C LYS A 360 -0.54 16.95 -7.57
N GLN A 361 -0.35 18.11 -8.19
CA GLN A 361 0.97 18.63 -8.57
C GLN A 361 1.82 19.05 -7.36
N ALA A 362 1.21 19.55 -6.28
CA ALA A 362 1.84 19.94 -5.02
C ALA A 362 2.15 18.75 -4.08
N ASP A 363 1.56 17.58 -4.30
CA ASP A 363 1.93 16.32 -3.63
C ASP A 363 2.99 15.49 -4.40
N THR A 364 3.16 15.73 -5.71
CA THR A 364 4.29 15.20 -6.52
C THR A 364 5.68 15.92 -6.48
N PRO A 365 5.97 16.98 -5.70
CA PRO A 365 7.30 17.61 -5.70
C PRO A 365 8.44 16.77 -5.07
N TRP A 366 8.13 15.82 -4.18
CA TRP A 366 9.18 15.11 -3.42
C TRP A 366 9.99 14.16 -4.31
N LEU A 367 9.33 13.32 -5.12
CA LEU A 367 10.02 12.37 -6.00
C LEU A 367 10.88 13.06 -7.07
N VAL A 368 10.39 14.15 -7.67
CA VAL A 368 11.15 14.87 -8.72
C VAL A 368 12.35 15.62 -8.13
N ARG A 369 12.21 16.24 -6.95
CA ARG A 369 13.35 16.92 -6.30
C ARG A 369 14.37 15.94 -5.70
N THR A 370 13.93 14.83 -5.12
CA THR A 370 14.83 13.80 -4.59
C THR A 370 15.62 13.13 -5.72
N LEU A 371 14.99 12.80 -6.85
CA LEU A 371 15.71 12.25 -8.01
C LEU A 371 16.63 13.29 -8.66
N GLY A 372 16.23 14.57 -8.74
CA GLY A 372 17.09 15.66 -9.21
C GLY A 372 18.37 15.81 -8.39
N SER A 373 18.27 15.94 -7.07
CA SER A 373 19.46 16.05 -6.20
C SER A 373 20.30 14.78 -6.14
N ILE A 374 19.73 13.58 -6.38
CA ILE A 374 20.51 12.34 -6.54
C ILE A 374 21.27 12.34 -7.87
N MET A 375 20.68 12.81 -8.97
CA MET A 375 21.37 12.95 -10.27
C MET A 375 22.51 13.97 -10.21
N GLU A 376 22.28 15.11 -9.56
CA GLU A 376 23.27 16.18 -9.40
C GLU A 376 24.43 15.75 -8.47
N ALA A 377 24.14 14.98 -7.40
CA ALA A 377 25.15 14.34 -6.56
C ALA A 377 25.88 13.17 -7.26
N ALA A 378 25.24 12.50 -8.24
CA ALA A 378 25.88 11.45 -9.04
C ALA A 378 26.83 12.01 -10.12
N GLN A 379 26.60 13.24 -10.60
CA GLN A 379 27.50 13.92 -11.55
C GLN A 379 28.73 14.56 -10.88
N ASN A 380 28.70 14.81 -9.57
CA ASN A 380 29.81 15.40 -8.80
C ASN A 380 30.46 14.44 -7.79
N ARG A 381 30.83 13.23 -8.24
CA ARG A 381 31.77 12.35 -7.51
C ARG A 381 33.13 12.30 -8.23
N PRO A 382 34.25 12.64 -7.56
CA PRO A 382 35.57 12.57 -8.18
C PRO A 382 35.94 11.12 -8.55
N SER A 383 36.54 10.95 -9.71
CA SER A 383 36.95 9.66 -10.27
C SER A 383 38.04 9.01 -9.40
N PHE A 384 37.78 7.77 -8.96
CA PHE A 384 38.78 6.98 -8.23
C PHE A 384 39.76 6.34 -9.24
N GLN A 385 40.74 7.12 -9.69
CA GLN A 385 41.80 6.65 -10.57
C GLN A 385 43.16 6.77 -9.87
N THR A 386 43.89 5.65 -9.84
CA THR A 386 45.30 5.53 -9.42
C THR A 386 45.58 5.50 -7.91
N TYR A 387 45.80 4.29 -7.38
CA TYR A 387 46.84 4.04 -6.38
C TYR A 387 47.55 2.72 -6.69
N LEU A 388 48.59 2.80 -7.55
CA LEU A 388 49.73 1.89 -7.51
C LEU A 388 50.84 2.59 -6.70
N PRO A 389 51.54 1.90 -5.80
CA PRO A 389 52.62 2.50 -5.04
C PRO A 389 53.90 2.57 -5.88
N ASN A 390 54.63 3.70 -5.82
CA ASN A 390 56.04 3.68 -6.13
C ASN A 390 56.83 4.66 -5.24
N MET A 391 58.10 4.33 -5.03
CA MET A 391 59.03 4.91 -4.07
C MET A 391 59.53 6.28 -4.49
N ASN A 392 59.58 7.26 -3.56
CA ASN A 392 60.85 7.88 -3.11
C ASN A 392 60.67 9.12 -2.20
N GLN A 393 61.57 9.19 -1.21
CA GLN A 393 62.16 10.40 -0.60
C GLN A 393 61.34 11.33 0.33
N GLU A 394 61.61 11.16 1.62
CA GLU A 394 61.71 12.17 2.70
C GLU A 394 62.71 13.32 2.37
N PRO A 395 62.87 14.35 3.24
CA PRO A 395 61.90 15.04 4.12
C PRO A 395 62.07 16.59 4.08
N GLN A 396 61.18 17.36 4.75
CA GLN A 396 61.61 18.42 5.71
C GLN A 396 60.46 19.12 6.45
N SER A 397 60.77 19.57 7.67
CA SER A 397 60.07 20.54 8.52
C SER A 397 61.16 21.26 9.36
N PRO A 398 60.91 22.22 10.29
CA PRO A 398 59.67 22.91 10.68
C PRO A 398 59.84 24.45 10.90
N SER A 399 58.77 25.17 11.31
CA SER A 399 58.79 26.27 12.32
C SER A 399 57.35 26.83 12.50
N LEU A 400 56.78 27.10 13.68
CA LEU A 400 57.15 27.83 14.91
C LEU A 400 57.00 29.38 14.85
N GLN A 401 55.87 29.92 15.35
CA GLN A 401 55.76 30.78 16.57
C GLN A 401 54.52 31.71 16.61
N LYS A 402 53.86 31.76 17.79
CA LYS A 402 53.29 32.95 18.50
C LYS A 402 52.15 33.75 17.78
N GLN A 403 51.30 34.57 18.43
CA GLN A 403 51.23 35.10 19.81
C GLN A 403 49.81 35.61 20.14
N HIS A 404 49.41 35.61 21.43
CA HIS A 404 48.46 36.56 22.11
C HIS A 404 47.03 36.80 21.55
N SER A 405 46.04 37.33 22.29
CA SER A 405 45.71 37.35 23.74
C SER A 405 44.27 37.95 23.91
N GLN A 406 43.73 37.96 25.14
CA GLN A 406 42.52 38.66 25.62
C GLN A 406 41.17 37.90 25.70
N SER A 407 40.85 37.47 26.93
CA SER A 407 39.53 37.43 27.59
C SER A 407 39.11 38.86 28.03
N PRO A 408 37.88 39.19 28.53
CA PRO A 408 36.89 38.35 29.26
C PRO A 408 35.41 38.56 28.75
N GLN A 409 34.29 38.08 29.31
CA GLN A 409 33.89 37.75 30.70
C GLN A 409 32.92 36.55 30.82
N SER A 410 32.79 36.10 32.06
CA SER A 410 31.94 35.04 32.65
C SER A 410 30.46 34.98 32.26
N LEU A 411 29.89 33.78 32.32
CA LEU A 411 28.67 33.50 33.10
C LEU A 411 28.58 32.01 33.50
N ASP A 412 28.22 31.76 34.76
CA ASP A 412 28.06 30.42 35.37
C ASP A 412 27.04 29.52 34.66
N ARG A 413 27.31 28.21 34.62
CA ARG A 413 26.24 27.19 34.67
C ARG A 413 26.68 25.95 35.43
N ARG A 414 25.91 25.61 36.46
CA ARG A 414 26.12 24.45 37.35
C ARG A 414 25.77 23.14 36.66
N VAL A 415 26.43 22.08 37.12
CA VAL A 415 26.11 20.67 36.85
C VAL A 415 24.74 20.29 37.42
N SER A 416 23.93 19.56 36.64
CA SER A 416 22.79 18.76 37.10
C SER A 416 22.50 17.61 36.13
N ASP A 417 22.81 16.37 36.55
CA ASP A 417 22.19 15.12 36.04
C ASP A 417 20.81 14.92 36.74
N PRO A 418 19.87 14.02 36.32
CA PRO A 418 20.16 12.62 35.95
C PRO A 418 19.27 11.94 34.87
N TYR A 419 19.65 10.70 34.56
CA TYR A 419 18.88 9.70 33.79
C TYR A 419 17.50 9.35 34.39
N SER A 420 16.49 9.08 33.54
CA SER A 420 15.17 8.55 33.94
C SER A 420 14.93 7.09 33.48
N PRO A 421 14.36 6.21 34.33
CA PRO A 421 14.13 4.79 34.03
C PRO A 421 12.97 4.48 33.06
N ASP A 422 12.17 5.48 32.64
CA ASP A 422 10.93 5.24 31.87
C ASP A 422 11.14 4.71 30.44
N VAL A 423 12.31 4.98 29.85
CA VAL A 423 12.63 4.57 28.46
C VAL A 423 12.73 3.05 28.32
N VAL A 424 13.20 2.36 29.37
CA VAL A 424 13.38 0.90 29.37
C VAL A 424 12.03 0.17 29.50
N ARG A 425 11.07 0.75 30.24
CA ARG A 425 9.73 0.16 30.39
C ARG A 425 8.96 0.17 29.07
N ARG A 426 8.93 1.31 28.37
CA ARG A 426 8.21 1.47 27.09
C ARG A 426 8.65 0.48 26.00
N LYS A 427 9.95 0.14 25.91
CA LYS A 427 10.44 -0.87 24.94
C LYS A 427 9.95 -2.29 25.26
N LYS A 428 9.85 -2.66 26.54
CA LYS A 428 9.38 -4.00 26.94
C LYS A 428 7.90 -4.22 26.61
N ASP A 429 7.09 -3.17 26.78
CA ASP A 429 5.65 -3.22 26.47
C ASP A 429 5.40 -3.29 24.96
N LEU A 430 6.20 -2.60 24.13
CA LEU A 430 6.08 -2.72 22.66
C LEU A 430 6.34 -4.14 22.14
N ASN A 431 7.38 -4.83 22.63
CA ASN A 431 7.67 -6.19 22.18
C ASN A 431 6.60 -7.18 22.66
N THR A 432 6.07 -7.00 23.87
CA THR A 432 4.97 -7.83 24.39
C THR A 432 3.69 -7.64 23.55
N LYS A 433 3.37 -6.38 23.19
CA LYS A 433 2.20 -6.04 22.36
C LYS A 433 2.35 -6.51 20.90
N ARG A 434 3.57 -6.46 20.34
CA ARG A 434 3.87 -7.07 19.03
C ARG A 434 3.70 -8.59 19.04
N HIS A 435 4.13 -9.28 20.10
CA HIS A 435 3.98 -10.73 20.17
C HIS A 435 2.50 -11.16 20.25
N SER A 436 1.66 -10.38 20.94
CA SER A 436 0.20 -10.58 20.98
C SER A 436 -0.45 -10.44 19.59
N MET A 437 -0.12 -9.35 18.87
CA MET A 437 -0.66 -9.13 17.50
C MET A 437 -0.21 -10.20 16.50
N LEU A 438 0.98 -10.79 16.66
CA LEU A 438 1.45 -11.92 15.85
C LEU A 438 0.70 -13.22 16.14
N VAL A 439 0.21 -13.43 17.36
CA VAL A 439 -0.62 -14.59 17.71
C VAL A 439 -2.05 -14.40 17.20
N GLU A 440 -2.65 -13.22 17.38
CA GLU A 440 -4.00 -12.91 16.89
C GLU A 440 -4.11 -12.88 15.35
N SER A 441 -3.08 -12.39 14.65
CA SER A 441 -3.04 -12.41 13.18
C SER A 441 -2.87 -13.82 12.58
N ASN A 442 -2.22 -14.75 13.30
CA ASN A 442 -2.14 -16.15 12.89
C ASN A 442 -3.46 -16.89 13.17
N LEU A 443 -4.09 -16.68 14.34
CA LEU A 443 -5.42 -17.25 14.64
C LEU A 443 -6.49 -16.78 13.65
N THR A 444 -6.45 -15.51 13.23
CA THR A 444 -7.38 -14.98 12.22
C THR A 444 -7.05 -15.40 10.78
N LYS A 445 -5.81 -15.81 10.48
CA LYS A 445 -5.48 -16.51 9.23
C LYS A 445 -6.01 -17.94 9.23
N GLU A 446 -5.72 -18.72 10.26
CA GLU A 446 -6.20 -20.11 10.39
C GLU A 446 -7.74 -20.16 10.36
N ALA A 447 -8.43 -19.25 11.05
CA ALA A 447 -9.89 -19.14 10.98
C ALA A 447 -10.41 -18.79 9.57
N LYS A 448 -9.71 -17.95 8.80
CA LYS A 448 -10.09 -17.61 7.42
C LYS A 448 -9.82 -18.77 6.45
N ASP A 449 -8.75 -19.52 6.63
CA ASP A 449 -8.42 -20.67 5.79
C ASP A 449 -9.29 -21.90 6.11
N LEU A 450 -9.70 -22.09 7.37
CA LEU A 450 -10.76 -23.03 7.75
C LEU A 450 -12.11 -22.66 7.12
N ASN A 451 -12.47 -21.37 7.10
CA ASN A 451 -13.74 -20.93 6.51
C ASN A 451 -13.73 -21.06 4.97
N ARG A 452 -12.58 -20.81 4.31
CA ARG A 452 -12.40 -21.11 2.87
C ARG A 452 -12.56 -22.60 2.56
N ARG A 453 -11.91 -23.48 3.32
CA ARG A 453 -12.05 -24.94 3.14
C ARG A 453 -13.48 -25.43 3.35
N SER A 454 -14.25 -24.80 4.24
CA SER A 454 -15.68 -25.10 4.43
C SER A 454 -16.54 -24.70 3.21
N HIS A 455 -16.25 -23.55 2.60
CA HIS A 455 -16.95 -23.08 1.40
C HIS A 455 -16.65 -23.91 0.14
N ASP A 456 -15.41 -24.37 -0.04
CA ASP A 456 -15.04 -25.20 -1.19
C ASP A 456 -15.69 -26.60 -1.13
N VAL A 457 -15.83 -27.18 0.07
CA VAL A 457 -16.51 -28.49 0.24
C VAL A 457 -18.03 -28.38 0.04
N THR A 458 -18.65 -27.27 0.43
CA THR A 458 -20.09 -27.05 0.20
C THR A 458 -20.41 -26.76 -1.27
N ASN A 459 -19.58 -25.97 -1.96
CA ASN A 459 -19.77 -25.75 -3.40
C ASN A 459 -19.51 -27.01 -4.24
N ALA A 460 -18.52 -27.84 -3.88
CA ALA A 460 -18.28 -29.13 -4.54
C ALA A 460 -19.45 -30.14 -4.36
N ALA A 461 -20.22 -30.03 -3.28
CA ALA A 461 -21.42 -30.83 -3.06
C ALA A 461 -22.65 -30.30 -3.84
N ILE A 462 -22.80 -28.98 -3.95
CA ILE A 462 -23.94 -28.35 -4.66
C ILE A 462 -23.83 -28.52 -6.18
N VAL A 463 -22.62 -28.42 -6.76
CA VAL A 463 -22.41 -28.58 -8.22
C VAL A 463 -22.62 -30.03 -8.70
N LYS A 464 -22.66 -31.02 -7.80
CA LYS A 464 -22.89 -32.44 -8.15
C LYS A 464 -24.36 -32.88 -8.20
N ASN A 465 -25.31 -32.04 -7.79
CA ASN A 465 -26.73 -32.39 -7.68
C ASN A 465 -27.66 -31.67 -8.69
N LEU A 466 -27.11 -31.05 -9.76
CA LEU A 466 -27.88 -30.38 -10.82
C LEU A 466 -27.58 -30.93 -12.23
N SER A 467 -27.16 -32.19 -12.33
CA SER A 467 -27.02 -32.90 -13.60
C SER A 467 -27.32 -34.39 -13.42
N MET A 468 -28.62 -34.70 -13.27
CA MET A 468 -29.31 -35.99 -13.50
C MET A 468 -30.74 -35.86 -13.00
N GLY A 469 -31.72 -35.72 -13.91
CA GLY A 469 -33.13 -35.47 -13.60
C GLY A 469 -33.72 -34.41 -14.52
#